data_AF-A0ABD7WTG3-F1
#
_entry.id   AF-A0ABD7WTG3-F1
#
_cell.length_a   1.000
_cell.length_b   1.000
_cell.length_c   1.000
_cell.angle_alpha   90.00
_cell.angle_beta   90.00
_cell.angle_gamma   90.00
#
_symmetry.space_group_name_H-M   'P 1'
#
loop_
_entity.id
_entity.type
_entity.pdbx_description
1 polymer ?
#
loop_
_entity_poly.entity_id
_entity_poly.type
_entity_poly.pdbx_seq_one_letter_code
_entity_poly.pdbx_strand_id
1 'polypeptide(L)'
;MGDLEFSQRNYTISNFKQNGYEKLVLSKPLDEYEAEVPVTRQWFWSTDIGEWEEVEITVEGNSEKPYEEFIEMADSILKQLHIYLERSLKYLKQFISIQKFSVYYLSAVSFGRLLNFDGHILAGCSLAFVYGDYPNVFQYKVKFNRSGWPIGFEGGPL
;
A
#
# COMPACT_ATOMS: atom_id res chain seq x y z
N MET A 1 -8.55 -7.34 -26.31
CA MET A 1 -7.84 -7.62 -25.04
C MET A 1 -8.03 -6.34 -24.24
N GLY A 2 -8.95 -6.33 -23.28
CA GLY A 2 -9.42 -5.10 -22.65
C GLY A 2 -8.29 -4.43 -21.88
N ASP A 3 -8.04 -3.16 -22.18
CA ASP A 3 -7.31 -2.29 -21.25
C ASP A 3 -8.05 -2.37 -19.90
N LEU A 4 -7.32 -2.64 -18.81
CA LEU A 4 -7.89 -2.55 -17.47
C LEU A 4 -8.27 -1.07 -17.25
N GLU A 5 -9.53 -0.75 -17.52
CA GLU A 5 -10.08 0.57 -17.21
C GLU A 5 -10.38 0.61 -15.70
N PHE A 6 -9.48 1.23 -14.94
CA PHE A 6 -9.72 1.55 -13.54
C PHE A 6 -10.86 2.56 -13.45
N SER A 7 -12.09 2.07 -13.24
CA SER A 7 -13.21 2.97 -13.00
C SER A 7 -13.05 3.62 -11.62
N GLN A 8 -13.17 4.95 -11.55
CA GLN A 8 -13.03 5.71 -10.31
C GLN A 8 -13.90 5.15 -9.17
N ARG A 9 -15.08 4.59 -9.48
CA ARG A 9 -16.03 4.09 -8.47
C ARG A 9 -15.58 2.81 -7.77
N ASN A 10 -14.94 1.90 -8.48
CA ASN A 10 -14.63 0.56 -7.94
C ASN A 10 -13.31 0.54 -7.15
N TYR A 11 -12.41 1.47 -7.44
CA TYR A 11 -11.05 1.52 -6.90
C TYR A 11 -10.82 2.77 -6.06
N THR A 12 -11.80 3.09 -5.22
CA THR A 12 -11.75 4.23 -4.31
C THR A 12 -12.34 3.81 -2.97
N ILE A 13 -11.63 4.10 -1.88
CA ILE A 13 -12.20 4.03 -0.54
C ILE A 13 -12.57 5.44 -0.13
N SER A 14 -13.86 5.75 -0.23
CA SER A 14 -14.39 7.01 0.28
C SER A 14 -14.58 6.91 1.80
N ASN A 15 -14.35 8.00 2.51
CA ASN A 15 -14.61 8.11 3.95
C ASN A 15 -13.72 7.25 4.85
N PHE A 16 -12.45 7.01 4.47
CA PHE A 16 -11.48 6.33 5.32
C PHE A 16 -11.40 7.00 6.70
N LYS A 17 -11.32 8.33 6.77
CA LYS A 17 -11.27 9.04 8.06
C LYS A 17 -12.53 8.87 8.93
N GLN A 18 -13.69 8.62 8.33
CA GLN A 18 -14.96 8.48 9.06
C GLN A 18 -15.24 7.04 9.47
N ASN A 19 -14.93 6.07 8.61
CA ASN A 19 -15.36 4.67 8.78
C ASN A 19 -14.22 3.66 8.79
N GLY A 20 -13.11 3.96 8.10
CA GLY A 20 -11.94 3.08 8.01
C GLY A 20 -11.01 3.22 9.21
N TYR A 21 -10.84 4.44 9.70
CA TYR A 21 -10.00 4.76 10.85
C TYR A 21 -10.42 3.97 12.10
N GLU A 22 -11.72 3.87 12.37
CA GLU A 22 -12.25 3.14 13.53
C GLU A 22 -12.05 1.62 13.43
N LYS A 23 -11.78 1.10 12.23
CA LYS A 23 -11.54 -0.33 11.98
C LYS A 23 -10.07 -0.72 12.07
N LEU A 24 -9.18 0.26 12.22
CA LEU A 24 -7.76 0.00 12.34
C LEU A 24 -7.45 -0.72 13.65
N VAL A 25 -6.73 -1.83 13.55
CA VAL A 25 -6.26 -2.62 14.68
C VAL A 25 -4.75 -2.56 14.73
N LEU A 26 -4.18 -2.41 15.92
CA LEU A 26 -2.75 -2.46 16.13
C LEU A 26 -2.18 -3.80 15.66
N SER A 27 -1.22 -3.78 14.74
CA SER A 27 -0.48 -4.98 14.33
C SER A 27 0.26 -5.59 15.51
N LYS A 28 0.27 -6.92 15.59
CA LYS A 28 1.04 -7.61 16.63
C LYS A 28 2.52 -7.29 16.44
N PRO A 29 3.26 -6.96 17.52
CA PRO A 29 4.73 -6.92 17.46
C PRO A 29 5.25 -8.24 16.88
N LEU A 30 6.16 -8.18 15.92
CA LEU A 30 6.86 -9.37 15.44
C LEU A 30 7.81 -9.93 16.51
N ASP A 31 8.29 -9.09 17.44
CA ASP A 31 9.15 -9.49 18.55
C ASP A 31 8.85 -8.70 19.84
N GLU A 32 8.79 -9.41 20.98
CA GLU A 32 8.67 -8.84 22.34
C GLU A 32 9.99 -8.26 22.88
N TYR A 33 11.08 -8.37 22.11
CA TYR A 33 12.41 -7.92 22.48
C TYR A 33 12.90 -6.87 21.50
N GLU A 34 12.54 -5.60 21.69
CA GLU A 34 13.44 -4.53 21.30
C GLU A 34 13.17 -3.23 22.06
N ALA A 35 14.26 -2.73 22.62
CA ALA A 35 14.38 -1.65 23.58
C ALA A 35 14.33 -0.26 22.93
N GLU A 36 13.93 0.73 23.73
CA GLU A 36 14.38 2.15 23.73
C GLU A 36 14.34 3.01 22.45
N VAL A 37 13.81 2.54 21.33
CA VAL A 37 13.42 3.40 20.19
C VAL A 37 11.93 3.68 20.30
N PRO A 38 11.39 4.89 20.00
CA PRO A 38 9.95 5.04 19.87
C PRO A 38 9.46 4.10 18.78
N VAL A 39 8.97 2.93 19.19
CA VAL A 39 8.66 1.81 18.30
C VAL A 39 7.51 2.28 17.43
N THR A 40 7.83 2.67 16.20
CA THR A 40 6.83 2.89 15.17
C THR A 40 6.05 1.61 15.03
N ARG A 41 4.74 1.69 15.25
CA ARG A 41 3.82 0.57 15.08
C ARG A 41 3.03 0.75 13.80
N GLN A 42 2.51 -0.35 13.28
CA GLN A 42 1.55 -0.31 12.18
C GLN A 42 0.17 -0.64 12.69
N TRP A 43 -0.82 0.06 12.16
CA TRP A 43 -2.23 -0.19 12.38
C TRP A 43 -2.82 -0.67 11.07
N PHE A 44 -3.56 -1.76 11.08
CA PHE A 44 -4.05 -2.40 9.85
C PHE A 44 -5.57 -2.55 9.84
N TRP A 45 -6.14 -2.50 8.65
CA TRP A 45 -7.53 -2.81 8.37
C TRP A 45 -7.60 -3.56 7.03
N SER A 46 -8.25 -4.72 7.02
CA SER A 46 -8.48 -5.49 5.80
C SER A 46 -9.84 -5.14 5.17
N THR A 47 -9.85 -4.90 3.86
CA THR A 47 -11.05 -4.53 3.11
C THR A 47 -10.91 -4.90 1.64
N ASP A 48 -12.04 -5.15 0.98
CA ASP A 48 -12.05 -5.40 -0.46
C ASP A 48 -11.88 -4.08 -1.24
N ILE A 49 -11.17 -4.14 -2.37
CA ILE A 49 -10.94 -3.02 -3.28
C ILE A 49 -11.12 -3.52 -4.72
N GLY A 50 -12.19 -3.09 -5.38
CA GLY A 50 -12.52 -3.57 -6.72
C GLY A 50 -12.73 -5.09 -6.72
N GLU A 51 -11.91 -5.81 -7.48
CA GLU A 51 -11.88 -7.28 -7.55
C GLU A 51 -10.95 -7.94 -6.52
N TRP A 52 -10.15 -7.16 -5.78
CA TRP A 52 -9.19 -7.70 -4.82
C TRP A 52 -9.84 -7.79 -3.44
N GLU A 53 -9.89 -8.99 -2.89
CA GLU A 53 -10.45 -9.26 -1.57
C GLU A 53 -9.39 -9.06 -0.48
N GLU A 54 -9.81 -8.80 0.75
CA GLU A 54 -8.92 -8.79 1.92
C GLU A 54 -7.66 -7.89 1.81
N VAL A 55 -7.70 -6.82 1.01
CA VAL A 55 -6.55 -5.91 0.83
C VAL A 55 -6.21 -5.25 2.16
N GLU A 56 -4.95 -5.36 2.57
CA GLU A 56 -4.50 -4.79 3.84
C GLU A 56 -4.16 -3.31 3.70
N ILE A 57 -4.94 -2.44 4.36
CA ILE A 57 -4.60 -1.03 4.54
C ILE A 57 -3.79 -0.88 5.82
N THR A 58 -2.54 -0.43 5.73
CA THR A 58 -1.70 -0.16 6.91
C THR A 58 -1.37 1.32 7.07
N VAL A 59 -1.41 1.81 8.31
CA VAL A 59 -1.04 3.19 8.66
C VAL A 59 -0.04 3.16 9.81
N GLU A 60 1.05 3.90 9.65
CA GLU A 60 2.05 4.06 10.70
C GLU A 60 1.52 4.89 11.89
N GLY A 61 1.91 4.48 13.09
CA GLY A 61 1.53 5.09 14.35
C GLY A 61 2.46 4.75 15.49
N ASN A 62 1.94 4.89 16.69
CA ASN A 62 2.53 4.37 17.93
C ASN A 62 1.64 3.27 18.51
N SER A 63 1.89 2.86 19.75
CA SER A 63 1.10 1.83 20.45
C SER A 63 -0.33 2.26 20.79
N GLU A 64 -0.64 3.55 20.79
CA GLU A 64 -1.94 4.09 21.19
C GLU A 64 -2.83 4.40 19.99
N LYS A 65 -2.26 4.95 18.91
CA LYS A 65 -3.00 5.34 17.70
C LYS A 65 -2.10 5.52 16.46
N PRO A 66 -2.68 5.48 15.26
CA PRO A 66 -2.05 5.98 14.04
C PRO A 66 -1.63 7.45 14.17
N TYR A 67 -0.59 7.87 13.46
CA TYR A 67 -0.24 9.29 13.39
C TYR A 67 -1.24 10.03 12.48
N GLU A 68 -1.75 11.18 12.95
CA GLU A 68 -2.77 11.96 12.25
C GLU A 68 -2.32 12.34 10.83
N GLU A 69 -1.05 12.67 10.64
CA GLU A 69 -0.51 13.02 9.32
C GLU A 69 -0.66 11.88 8.28
N PHE A 70 -0.54 10.62 8.71
CA PHE A 70 -0.69 9.47 7.83
C PHE A 70 -2.15 9.07 7.66
N ILE A 71 -3.02 9.39 8.62
CA ILE A 71 -4.48 9.27 8.47
C ILE A 71 -5.00 10.25 7.42
N GLU A 72 -4.56 11.52 7.49
CA GLU A 72 -4.93 12.52 6.48
C GLU A 72 -4.41 12.15 5.09
N MET A 73 -3.19 11.61 5.02
CA MET A 73 -2.62 11.12 3.78
C MET A 73 -3.42 9.93 3.22
N ALA A 74 -3.73 8.94 4.06
CA ALA A 74 -4.52 7.78 3.67
C ALA A 74 -5.89 8.21 3.13
N ASP A 75 -6.61 9.09 3.83
CA ASP A 75 -7.91 9.59 3.39
C ASP A 75 -7.84 10.31 2.02
N SER A 76 -6.79 11.09 1.79
CA SER A 76 -6.59 11.79 0.51
C SER A 76 -6.26 10.84 -0.64
N ILE A 77 -5.32 9.92 -0.41
CA ILE A 77 -4.83 9.00 -1.45
C ILE A 77 -5.87 7.93 -1.78
N LEU A 78 -6.56 7.39 -0.78
CA LEU A 78 -7.57 6.35 -0.98
C LEU A 78 -8.79 6.84 -1.80
N LYS A 79 -9.12 8.14 -1.71
CA LYS A 79 -10.12 8.80 -2.58
C LYS A 79 -9.72 8.83 -4.05
N GLN A 80 -8.43 8.67 -4.34
CA GLN A 80 -7.84 8.75 -5.68
C GLN A 80 -7.08 7.46 -6.04
N LEU A 81 -7.33 6.36 -5.33
CA LEU A 81 -6.53 5.13 -5.41
C LEU A 81 -6.44 4.58 -6.85
N HIS A 82 -7.50 4.67 -7.64
CA HIS A 82 -7.51 4.34 -9.07
C HIS A 82 -6.33 4.97 -9.86
N ILE A 83 -5.95 6.22 -9.57
CA ILE A 83 -4.81 6.89 -10.24
C ILE A 83 -3.49 6.22 -9.85
N TYR A 84 -3.34 5.87 -8.57
CA TYR A 84 -2.13 5.22 -8.06
C TYR A 84 -2.00 3.79 -8.58
N LEU A 85 -3.11 3.07 -8.71
CA LEU A 85 -3.16 1.73 -9.29
C LEU A 85 -2.76 1.76 -10.76
N GLU A 86 -3.36 2.65 -11.54
CA GLU A 86 -3.04 2.80 -12.97
C GLU A 86 -1.54 3.11 -13.17
N ARG A 87 -1.00 4.06 -12.40
CA ARG A 87 0.44 4.40 -12.44
C ARG A 87 1.31 3.23 -12.03
N SER A 88 0.99 2.57 -10.93
CA SER A 88 1.77 1.44 -10.40
C SER A 88 1.86 0.32 -11.41
N LEU A 89 0.74 -0.07 -12.01
CA LEU A 89 0.71 -1.12 -13.00
C LEU A 89 1.48 -0.69 -14.26
N LYS A 90 1.29 0.54 -14.76
CA LYS A 90 2.10 1.06 -15.88
C LYS A 90 3.60 0.92 -15.61
N TYR A 91 4.06 1.23 -14.39
CA TYR A 91 5.45 1.00 -14.00
C TYR A 91 5.81 -0.48 -13.97
N LEU A 92 5.02 -1.34 -13.31
CA LEU A 92 5.27 -2.78 -13.26
C LEU A 92 5.41 -3.40 -14.65
N LYS A 93 4.55 -3.02 -15.60
CA LYS A 93 4.64 -3.50 -16.99
C LYS A 93 5.94 -3.07 -17.68
N GLN A 94 6.42 -1.85 -17.41
CA GLN A 94 7.66 -1.36 -18.00
C GLN A 94 8.88 -2.10 -17.47
N PHE A 95 8.93 -2.36 -16.16
CA PHE A 95 10.06 -3.06 -15.54
C PHE A 95 10.00 -4.58 -15.69
N ILE A 96 8.79 -5.15 -15.83
CA ILE A 96 8.53 -6.59 -15.87
C ILE A 96 7.68 -6.92 -17.10
N SER A 97 8.26 -6.64 -18.28
CA SER A 97 7.56 -6.67 -19.58
C SER A 97 7.01 -8.04 -20.01
N ILE A 98 7.39 -9.11 -19.33
CA ILE A 98 6.97 -10.49 -19.64
C ILE A 98 5.57 -10.78 -19.08
N GLN A 99 5.06 -9.97 -18.16
CA GLN A 99 3.86 -10.29 -17.37
C GLN A 99 2.61 -9.54 -17.87
N LYS A 100 1.46 -10.22 -17.90
CA LYS A 100 0.15 -9.61 -18.20
C LYS A 100 -0.42 -8.96 -16.95
N PHE A 101 -1.10 -7.81 -17.11
CA PHE A 101 -1.68 -7.04 -16.00
C PHE A 101 -2.69 -7.79 -15.14
N SER A 102 -3.45 -8.69 -15.76
CA SER A 102 -4.52 -9.47 -15.12
C SER A 102 -4.02 -10.55 -14.15
N VAL A 103 -2.75 -10.51 -13.75
CA VAL A 103 -2.10 -11.49 -12.89
C VAL A 103 -1.55 -10.85 -11.61
N TYR A 104 -1.60 -9.52 -11.50
CA TYR A 104 -1.23 -8.82 -10.28
C TYR A 104 -2.43 -8.72 -9.33
N TYR A 105 -2.25 -9.21 -8.12
CA TYR A 105 -3.18 -9.10 -7.02
C TYR A 105 -2.76 -7.97 -6.08
N LEU A 106 -3.56 -6.93 -5.89
CA LEU A 106 -3.25 -5.91 -4.88
C LEU A 106 -3.40 -6.53 -3.49
N SER A 107 -2.30 -6.70 -2.75
CA SER A 107 -2.33 -7.32 -1.43
C SER A 107 -2.35 -6.30 -0.30
N ALA A 108 -1.73 -5.14 -0.48
CA ALA A 108 -1.67 -4.13 0.57
C ALA A 108 -1.48 -2.70 0.05
N VAL A 109 -1.95 -1.73 0.82
CA VAL A 109 -1.67 -0.29 0.67
C VAL A 109 -1.19 0.24 2.02
N SER A 110 0.06 0.72 2.07
CA SER A 110 0.68 1.18 3.31
C SER A 110 0.93 2.68 3.30
N PHE A 111 0.76 3.34 4.43
CA PHE A 111 0.95 4.77 4.64
C PHE A 111 1.92 5.02 5.81
N GLY A 112 2.95 5.82 5.58
CA GLY A 112 3.96 6.07 6.61
C GLY A 112 5.24 6.65 6.07
N ARG A 113 6.32 6.45 6.82
CA ARG A 113 7.69 6.75 6.41
C ARG A 113 8.26 5.63 5.55
N LEU A 114 8.71 5.99 4.35
CA LEU A 114 9.23 5.08 3.35
C LEU A 114 10.65 5.46 2.94
N LEU A 115 11.51 4.45 2.78
CA LEU A 115 12.81 4.64 2.14
C LEU A 115 12.64 4.82 0.62
N ASN A 116 13.25 5.87 0.09
CA ASN A 116 13.37 6.13 -1.35
C ASN A 116 14.63 5.44 -1.94
N PHE A 117 14.81 5.53 -3.26
CA PHE A 117 15.98 4.95 -3.95
C PHE A 117 17.33 5.52 -3.50
N ASP A 118 17.36 6.75 -2.98
CA ASP A 118 18.58 7.41 -2.48
C ASP A 118 18.85 7.12 -0.99
N GLY A 119 18.02 6.28 -0.34
CA GLY A 119 18.13 5.97 1.08
C GLY A 119 17.54 7.02 2.03
N HIS A 120 16.84 8.04 1.51
CA HIS A 120 16.13 9.03 2.32
C HIS A 120 14.78 8.50 2.79
N ILE A 121 14.41 8.85 4.03
CA ILE A 121 13.11 8.54 4.60
C ILE A 121 12.14 9.68 4.28
N LEU A 122 11.05 9.36 3.57
CA LEU A 122 10.02 10.30 3.15
C LEU A 122 8.64 9.82 3.56
N ALA A 123 7.77 10.75 3.93
CA ALA A 123 6.35 10.45 4.13
C ALA A 123 5.67 10.13 2.79
N GLY A 124 4.94 9.02 2.74
CA GLY A 124 4.34 8.53 1.50
C GLY A 124 3.45 7.30 1.66
N CYS A 125 3.14 6.68 0.53
CA CYS A 125 2.42 5.42 0.47
C CYS A 125 3.10 4.38 -0.43
N SER A 126 2.80 3.11 -0.21
CA SER A 126 3.22 2.02 -1.08
C SER A 126 2.06 1.09 -1.43
N LEU A 127 1.97 0.68 -2.69
CA LEU A 127 1.02 -0.32 -3.16
C LEU A 127 1.78 -1.62 -3.41
N ALA A 128 1.39 -2.69 -2.73
CA ALA A 128 1.99 -4.01 -2.83
C ALA A 128 1.13 -4.92 -3.73
N PHE A 129 1.75 -5.54 -4.71
CA PHE A 129 1.15 -6.43 -5.68
C PHE A 129 1.80 -7.81 -5.61
N VAL A 130 1.00 -8.85 -5.48
CA VAL A 130 1.43 -10.25 -5.55
C VAL A 130 1.25 -10.76 -6.97
N TYR A 131 2.22 -11.54 -7.44
CA TYR A 131 2.22 -12.17 -8.75
C TYR A 131 2.70 -13.62 -8.65
N GLY A 132 2.05 -14.49 -9.43
CA GLY A 132 2.41 -15.90 -9.55
C GLY A 132 1.77 -16.77 -8.49
N ASP A 133 1.90 -18.08 -8.69
CA ASP A 133 1.36 -19.11 -7.81
C ASP A 133 2.50 -19.83 -7.09
N TYR A 134 2.20 -20.43 -5.94
CA TYR A 134 3.16 -21.23 -5.19
C TYR A 134 3.79 -22.34 -6.07
N PRO A 135 5.12 -22.53 -6.04
CA PRO A 135 6.11 -21.91 -5.14
C PRO A 135 6.75 -20.61 -5.66
N ASN A 136 6.32 -20.09 -6.81
CA ASN A 136 6.95 -18.96 -7.49
C ASN A 136 6.15 -17.66 -7.28
N VAL A 137 5.82 -17.36 -6.02
CA VAL A 137 5.10 -16.14 -5.65
C VAL A 137 6.10 -15.00 -5.46
N PHE A 138 5.83 -13.86 -6.09
CA PHE A 138 6.62 -12.64 -5.95
C PHE A 138 5.73 -11.51 -5.47
N GLN A 139 6.27 -10.63 -4.62
CA GLN A 139 5.65 -9.37 -4.26
C GLN A 139 6.44 -8.20 -4.85
N TYR A 140 5.72 -7.24 -5.38
CA TYR A 140 6.24 -5.98 -5.90
C TYR A 140 5.59 -4.81 -5.18
N LYS A 141 6.38 -3.84 -4.71
CA LYS A 141 5.89 -2.64 -4.05
C LYS A 141 6.26 -1.41 -4.87
N VAL A 142 5.27 -0.61 -5.23
CA VAL A 142 5.48 0.70 -5.86
C VAL A 142 5.26 1.78 -4.81
N LYS A 143 6.23 2.68 -4.61
CA LYS A 143 6.22 3.70 -3.56
C LYS A 143 6.02 5.09 -4.14
N PHE A 144 5.19 5.89 -3.48
CA PHE A 144 4.91 7.28 -3.81
C PHE A 144 5.14 8.17 -2.59
N ASN A 145 5.60 9.40 -2.81
CA ASN A 145 5.60 10.42 -1.75
C ASN A 145 4.20 11.03 -1.56
N ARG A 146 4.07 11.92 -0.57
CA ARG A 146 2.82 12.66 -0.28
C ARG A 146 2.23 13.42 -1.48
N SER A 147 3.05 13.83 -2.45
CA SER A 147 2.60 14.51 -3.67
C SER A 147 2.09 13.54 -4.77
N GLY A 148 2.12 12.23 -4.50
CA GLY A 148 1.78 11.21 -5.49
C GLY A 148 2.87 10.97 -6.52
N TRP A 149 4.11 11.41 -6.23
CA TRP A 149 5.26 11.22 -7.09
C TRP A 149 5.97 9.90 -6.77
N PRO A 150 6.28 9.06 -7.77
CA PRO A 150 7.00 7.81 -7.55
C PRO A 150 8.38 8.09 -6.94
N ILE A 151 8.72 7.36 -5.87
CA ILE A 151 9.99 7.52 -5.14
C ILE A 151 10.74 6.23 -4.91
N GLY A 152 10.16 5.09 -5.27
CA GLY A 152 10.70 3.79 -4.90
C GLY A 152 9.99 2.63 -5.56
N PHE A 153 10.73 1.55 -5.73
CA PHE A 153 10.24 0.26 -6.18
C PHE A 153 11.02 -0.84 -5.46
N GLU A 154 10.31 -1.86 -4.98
CA GLU A 154 10.90 -3.05 -4.36
C GLU A 154 10.25 -4.30 -4.95
N GLY A 155 10.99 -5.39 -5.07
CA GLY A 155 10.46 -6.66 -5.56
C GLY A 155 11.26 -7.83 -5.01
N GLY A 156 10.58 -8.91 -4.66
CA GLY A 156 11.22 -10.11 -4.14
C GLY A 156 10.26 -11.31 -4.04
N PRO A 157 10.80 -12.53 -3.87
CA PRO A 157 9.99 -13.71 -3.58
C PRO A 157 9.25 -13.55 -2.25
N LEU A 158 8.04 -14.10 -2.16
CA LEU A 158 7.26 -14.22 -0.93
C LEU A 158 7.52 -15.54 -0.21
#